data_AF-A0A6I6MWG5-F1
#
_entry.id   AF-A0A6I6MWG5-F1
#
_cell.length_a   1.000
_cell.length_b   1.000
_cell.length_c   1.000
_cell.angle_alpha   90.00
_cell.angle_beta   90.00
_cell.angle_gamma   90.00
#
_symmetry.space_group_name_H-M   'P 1'
#
loop_
_entity.id
_entity.type
_entity.pdbx_description
1 polymer ?
#
loop_
_entity_poly.entity_id
_entity_poly.type
_entity_poly.pdbx_seq_one_letter_code
_entity_poly.pdbx_strand_id
1 'polypeptide(L)' 'MDALPTSALRMPESPEPRLPLFTLSEAHELLDVLQHFGTTDHDWGAQARHFAAELAARVPSYDA' A
#
# COMPACT_ATOMS: atom_id res chain seq x y z
N MET A 1 15.84 1.59 -51.49
CA MET A 1 14.64 1.31 -50.67
C MET A 1 15.12 0.45 -49.52
N ASP A 2 15.62 1.09 -48.47
CA ASP A 2 16.10 0.41 -47.27
C ASP A 2 14.94 0.26 -46.30
N ALA A 3 14.64 -0.99 -45.95
CA ALA A 3 13.62 -1.31 -44.97
C ALA A 3 14.05 -0.82 -43.58
N LEU A 4 13.30 0.12 -43.02
CA LEU A 4 13.44 0.50 -41.61
C LEU A 4 13.01 -0.69 -40.74
N PRO A 5 13.78 -1.10 -39.72
CA PRO A 5 13.37 -2.19 -38.85
C PRO A 5 12.14 -1.74 -38.07
N THR A 6 11.00 -2.35 -38.42
CA THR A 6 9.79 -2.31 -37.61
C THR A 6 10.06 -2.95 -36.26
N SER A 7 9.36 -2.48 -35.24
CA SER A 7 9.27 -3.09 -33.93
C SER A 7 10.58 -3.15 -33.12
N ALA A 8 11.04 -1.98 -32.66
CA ALA A 8 11.15 -1.88 -31.21
C ALA A 8 9.72 -2.05 -30.67
N LEU A 9 9.33 -3.31 -30.47
CA LEU A 9 8.13 -3.70 -29.77
C LEU A 9 8.21 -2.93 -28.46
N ARG A 10 7.46 -1.83 -28.36
CA ARG A 10 7.35 -1.03 -27.15
C ARG A 10 6.77 -2.00 -26.14
N MET A 11 7.63 -2.65 -25.36
CA MET A 11 7.15 -3.47 -24.24
C MET A 11 6.24 -2.54 -23.47
N PRO A 12 4.95 -2.88 -23.27
CA PRO A 12 4.10 -2.07 -22.42
C PRO A 12 4.85 -1.97 -21.10
N GLU A 13 5.19 -0.74 -20.71
CA GLU A 13 5.84 -0.46 -19.45
C GLU A 13 5.02 -1.22 -18.41
N SER A 14 5.64 -2.23 -17.77
CA SER A 14 4.96 -3.03 -16.75
C SER A 14 4.42 -2.01 -15.75
N PRO A 15 3.10 -1.85 -15.61
CA PRO A 15 2.58 -0.82 -14.75
C PRO A 15 3.15 -1.10 -13.37
N GLU A 16 3.97 -0.17 -12.87
CA GLU A 16 4.52 -0.25 -11.53
C GLU A 16 3.33 -0.56 -10.60
N PRO A 17 3.43 -1.58 -9.73
CA PRO A 17 2.29 -2.02 -8.94
C PRO A 17 1.77 -0.82 -8.15
N ARG A 18 0.63 -0.29 -8.57
CA ARG A 18 0.02 0.86 -7.90
C ARG A 18 -0.41 0.35 -6.53
N LEU A 19 0.08 1.01 -5.48
CA LEU A 19 -0.39 0.75 -4.13
C LEU A 19 -1.92 0.89 -4.13
N PRO A 20 -2.66 -0.03 -3.46
CA PRO A 20 -4.10 0.09 -3.35
C PRO A 20 -4.42 1.44 -2.71
N LEU A 21 -5.28 2.20 -3.37
CA LEU A 21 -5.85 3.41 -2.79
C LEU A 21 -6.94 2.96 -1.82
N PHE A 22 -6.76 3.26 -0.54
CA PHE A 22 -7.78 3.01 0.47
C PHE A 22 -8.74 4.20 0.53
N THR A 23 -10.02 3.91 0.63
CA THR A 23 -11.00 4.86 1.15
C THR A 23 -10.69 5.20 2.61
N LEU A 24 -11.26 6.30 3.11
CA LEU A 24 -11.06 6.68 4.51
C LEU A 24 -11.52 5.58 5.47
N SER A 25 -12.66 4.95 5.20
CA SER A 25 -13.18 3.85 6.04
C SER A 25 -12.27 2.64 6.02
N GLU A 26 -11.80 2.21 4.84
CA GLU A 26 -10.86 1.09 4.72
C GLU A 26 -9.54 1.36 5.45
N ALA A 27 -9.07 2.62 5.45
CA ALA A 27 -7.87 2.99 6.18
C ALA A 27 -8.06 2.89 7.70
N HIS A 28 -9.24 3.21 8.23
CA HIS A 28 -9.58 3.02 9.64
C HIS A 28 -9.73 1.53 9.98
N GLU A 29 -10.40 0.74 9.14
CA GLU A 29 -10.53 -0.72 9.34
C GLU A 29 -9.16 -1.40 9.33
N LEU A 30 -8.27 -1.02 8.42
CA LEU A 30 -6.91 -1.53 8.37
C LEU A 30 -6.11 -1.15 9.63
N LEU A 31 -6.31 0.06 10.15
CA LEU A 31 -5.67 0.49 11.39
C LEU A 31 -6.09 -0.40 12.57
N ASP A 32 -7.38 -0.72 12.68
CA ASP A 32 -7.90 -1.62 13.72
C ASP A 32 -7.29 -3.03 13.62
N VAL A 33 -7.19 -3.55 12.39
CA VAL A 33 -6.56 -4.86 12.13
C VAL A 33 -5.09 -4.85 12.53
N LEU A 34 -4.33 -3.82 12.15
CA LEU A 34 -2.92 -3.69 12.50
C LEU A 34 -2.71 -3.55 14.02
N GLN A 35 -3.58 -2.81 14.70
CA GLN A 35 -3.55 -2.72 16.16
C GLN A 35 -3.82 -4.06 16.83
N HIS A 36 -4.78 -4.83 16.33
CA HIS A 36 -5.09 -6.17 16.84
C HIS A 36 -3.87 -7.10 16.74
N PHE A 37 -3.26 -7.19 15.55
CA PHE A 37 -2.04 -7.98 15.37
C PHE A 37 -0.85 -7.42 16.13
N GLY A 38 -0.83 -6.12 16.40
CA GLY A 38 0.19 -5.48 17.23
C GLY A 38 0.19 -5.92 18.69
N THR A 39 -0.83 -6.65 19.15
CA THR A 39 -0.88 -7.19 20.52
C THR A 39 -0.06 -8.47 20.70
N THR A 40 0.33 -9.13 19.62
CA THR A 40 1.14 -10.35 19.70
C THR A 40 2.63 -10.03 19.94
N ASP A 41 3.32 -10.94 20.64
CA ASP A 41 4.70 -10.74 21.11
C ASP A 41 5.76 -11.27 20.13
N HIS A 42 5.35 -11.68 18.92
CA HIS A 42 6.26 -12.10 17.85
C HIS A 42 6.67 -10.90 16.98
N ASP A 43 7.72 -11.08 16.17
CA ASP A 43 8.26 -10.02 15.29
C ASP A 43 7.20 -9.36 14.40
N TRP A 44 6.23 -10.12 13.89
CA TRP A 44 5.15 -9.52 13.08
C TRP A 44 4.21 -8.60 13.90
N GLY A 45 4.13 -8.75 15.22
CA GLY A 45 3.39 -7.84 16.10
C GLY A 45 4.12 -6.51 16.26
N ALA A 46 5.44 -6.52 16.40
CA ALA A 46 6.25 -5.30 16.36
C ALA A 46 6.10 -4.57 15.01
N GLN A 47 6.10 -5.32 13.91
CA GLN A 47 5.90 -4.77 12.57
C GLN A 47 4.49 -4.21 12.37
N ALA A 48 3.46 -4.88 12.88
CA ALA A 48 2.08 -4.40 12.84
C ALA A 48 1.89 -3.11 13.64
N ARG A 49 2.49 -3.00 14.84
CA ARG A 49 2.50 -1.75 15.63
C ARG A 49 3.19 -0.61 14.87
N HIS A 50 4.31 -0.90 14.20
CA HIS A 50 5.01 0.09 13.40
C HIS A 50 4.12 0.62 12.26
N PHE A 51 3.51 -0.27 11.47
CA PHE A 51 2.60 0.13 10.40
C PHE A 51 1.34 0.83 10.91
N ALA A 52 0.78 0.41 12.05
CA ALA A 52 -0.34 1.09 12.67
C ALA A 52 0.01 2.55 13.02
N ALA A 53 1.19 2.78 13.61
CA ALA A 53 1.65 4.13 13.94
C ALA A 53 1.85 4.99 12.68
N GLU A 54 2.44 4.42 11.64
CA GLU A 54 2.60 5.11 10.36
C GLU A 54 1.26 5.46 9.71
N LEU A 55 0.31 4.53 9.70
CA LEU A 55 -1.00 4.73 9.11
C LEU A 55 -1.80 5.77 9.92
N ALA A 56 -1.83 5.67 11.24
CA ALA A 56 -2.51 6.62 12.12
C ALA A 56 -2.01 8.06 11.96
N ALA A 57 -0.71 8.26 11.68
CA ALA A 57 -0.15 9.58 11.44
C ALA A 57 -0.62 10.22 10.10
N ARG A 58 -1.20 9.43 9.20
CA ARG A 58 -1.60 9.84 7.84
C ARG A 58 -3.11 9.83 7.64
N VAL A 59 -3.84 9.02 8.40
CA VAL A 59 -5.30 8.92 8.33
C VAL A 59 -5.93 10.10 9.08
N PRO A 60 -6.74 10.93 8.40
CA PRO A 60 -7.52 11.97 9.07
C PRO A 60 -8.41 11.36 10.15
N SER A 61 -8.39 11.94 11.35
CA SER A 61 -9.34 11.57 12.39
C SER A 61 -10.76 11.89 11.95
N TYR A 62 -11.69 10.96 12.18
CA TYR A 62 -13.12 11.27 12.11
C TYR A 62 -13.44 12.24 13.25
N ASP A 63 -13.49 13.53 12.96
CA ASP A 63 -14.01 14.52 13.90
C ASP A 63 -15.53 14.27 13.97
N ALA A 64 -16.01 13.84 15.14
CA ALA A 64 -17.40 13.48 15.38
C ALA A 64 -18.25 14.70 15.75
#